data_AF-A0A3P8PU72-F1
#
_entry.id   AF-A0A3P8PU72-F1
#
_cell.length_a   1.000
_cell.length_b   1.000
_cell.length_c   1.000
_cell.angle_alpha   90.00
_cell.angle_beta   90.00
_cell.angle_gamma   90.00
#
_symmetry.space_group_name_H-M   'P 1'
#
loop_
_entity.id
_entity.type
_entity.pdbx_description
1 polymer ?
#
loop_
_entity_poly.entity_id
_entity_poly.type
_entity_poly.pdbx_seq_one_letter_code
_entity_poly.pdbx_strand_id
1 'polypeptide(L)'
;MERCLLPCSYDGTAVVIHWHQVSAGDLNVHSFYNNQDQLKLQSERFRGRTSLFNDQISAGNASLQLTKVEVRDEGKYKCYTSTDGESQKSFINLKIRAPVRKVNIQQVGNIITCSSEGIYPEPELAWSTSSSSNSTSNTTTTVRQTERLLYNISSSLIVSDSGTDQDYSCTISTHRNRKRATLFKPASVCWSNTETTILCPPSDTSFSYLIWRFNHSQSIVTRSGADISYTVYAGWEQHVKHVSESGSLTLRDLTADHEGIYTCELSDAEETKVSENEIRMMPTDGATKKNDGTQNSTHLGAIAAASLCFTALLCLILYSYCTATVEVQK
;
A
#
# COMPACT_ATOMS: atom_id res chain seq x y z
N MET A 1 12.28 4.69 -6.33
CA MET A 1 13.53 4.05 -5.83
C MET A 1 14.42 5.16 -5.32
N GLU A 2 14.56 5.27 -4.01
CA GLU A 2 15.04 6.50 -3.39
C GLU A 2 16.57 6.58 -3.37
N ARG A 3 17.06 7.82 -3.42
CA ARG A 3 18.47 8.21 -3.34
C ARG A 3 18.66 8.86 -1.97
N CYS A 4 19.74 8.51 -1.29
CA CYS A 4 20.04 9.04 0.03
C CYS A 4 21.42 9.70 -0.01
N LEU A 5 21.48 10.93 0.47
CA LEU A 5 22.70 11.73 0.54
C LEU A 5 23.28 11.60 1.94
N LEU A 6 24.51 11.11 2.03
CA LEU A 6 25.28 11.08 3.26
C LEU A 6 26.25 12.26 3.21
N PRO A 7 25.94 13.37 3.89
CA PRO A 7 26.74 14.58 3.79
C PRO A 7 28.10 14.39 4.46
N CYS A 8 29.15 14.89 3.81
CA CYS A 8 30.49 14.99 4.36
C CYS A 8 31.24 16.14 3.70
N SER A 9 31.93 16.94 4.50
CA SER A 9 32.74 18.06 4.04
C SER A 9 34.11 18.01 4.69
N TYR A 10 35.09 18.63 4.04
CA TYR A 10 36.45 18.77 4.55
C TYR A 10 37.06 20.09 4.11
N ASP A 11 38.05 20.56 4.87
CA ASP A 11 38.83 21.75 4.55
C ASP A 11 40.19 21.35 3.96
N GLY A 12 40.61 22.02 2.88
CA GLY A 12 41.92 21.82 2.25
C GLY A 12 41.88 21.17 0.86
N THR A 13 43.07 20.85 0.35
CA THR A 13 43.30 20.33 -1.01
C THR A 13 44.03 18.98 -0.97
N ALA A 14 43.75 18.11 -1.94
CA ALA A 14 44.25 16.72 -2.07
C ALA A 14 43.44 15.68 -1.30
N VAL A 15 43.09 14.60 -2.01
CA VAL A 15 41.79 13.94 -1.87
C VAL A 15 41.97 12.45 -1.70
N VAL A 16 42.15 12.01 -0.46
CA VAL A 16 41.78 10.65 -0.07
C VAL A 16 40.43 10.74 0.62
N ILE A 17 39.40 10.12 0.04
CA ILE A 17 38.08 10.00 0.65
C ILE A 17 37.79 8.52 0.80
N HIS A 18 37.44 8.10 2.01
CA HIS A 18 36.94 6.76 2.28
C HIS A 18 35.63 6.80 3.04
N TRP A 19 34.64 6.12 2.49
CA TRP A 19 33.39 5.82 3.17
C TRP A 19 33.38 4.38 3.66
N HIS A 20 33.09 4.20 4.94
CA HIS A 20 32.95 2.90 5.57
C HIS A 20 31.62 2.80 6.31
N GLN A 21 30.96 1.64 6.27
CA GLN A 21 29.81 1.34 7.12
C GLN A 21 30.35 0.66 8.39
N VAL A 22 30.56 1.45 9.45
CA VAL A 22 31.18 1.01 10.70
C VAL A 22 30.33 -0.03 11.41
N SER A 23 29.01 0.16 11.42
CA SER A 23 28.07 -0.78 12.07
C SER A 23 28.02 -2.16 11.41
N ALA A 24 28.62 -2.33 10.23
CA ALA A 24 28.69 -3.61 9.53
C ALA A 24 30.12 -4.20 9.53
N GLY A 25 30.98 -3.80 10.48
CA GLY A 25 32.36 -4.27 10.55
C GLY A 25 33.29 -3.52 9.59
N ASP A 26 33.15 -2.20 9.52
CA ASP A 26 33.95 -1.32 8.64
C ASP A 26 33.92 -1.74 7.15
N LEU A 27 32.76 -2.14 6.63
CA LEU A 27 32.61 -2.46 5.21
C LEU A 27 33.01 -1.26 4.34
N ASN A 28 33.87 -1.50 3.34
CA ASN A 28 34.24 -0.48 2.37
C ASN A 28 33.04 -0.13 1.48
N VAL A 29 32.52 1.09 1.64
CA VAL A 29 31.34 1.59 0.94
C VAL A 29 31.76 2.26 -0.36
N HIS A 30 32.74 3.15 -0.29
CA HIS A 30 33.26 3.88 -1.45
C HIS A 30 34.64 4.45 -1.13
N SER A 31 35.51 4.53 -2.13
CA SER A 31 36.85 5.12 -1.96
C SER A 31 37.20 5.97 -3.17
N PHE A 32 37.87 7.09 -2.93
CA PHE A 32 38.38 7.98 -3.97
C PHE A 32 39.80 8.41 -3.59
N TYR A 33 40.73 8.22 -4.52
CA TYR A 33 42.11 8.72 -4.43
C TYR A 33 42.75 8.66 -5.82
N ASN A 34 43.84 9.41 -6.02
CA ASN A 34 44.48 9.60 -7.33
C ASN A 34 43.50 10.17 -8.37
N ASN A 35 42.62 11.09 -7.94
CA ASN A 35 41.62 11.77 -8.78
C ASN A 35 40.63 10.85 -9.49
N GLN A 36 40.32 9.69 -8.91
CA GLN A 36 39.37 8.74 -9.47
C GLN A 36 38.72 7.85 -8.39
N ASP A 37 37.56 7.31 -8.70
CA ASP A 37 36.86 6.34 -7.86
C ASP A 37 37.58 4.99 -7.85
N GLN A 38 37.69 4.39 -6.67
CA GLN A 38 38.50 3.21 -6.39
C GLN A 38 37.58 2.05 -6.00
N LEU A 39 36.90 1.49 -7.00
CA LEU A 39 35.81 0.53 -6.82
C LEU A 39 36.28 -0.93 -6.66
N LYS A 40 37.58 -1.22 -6.84
CA LYS A 40 38.10 -2.60 -6.85
C LYS A 40 37.89 -3.35 -5.52
N LEU A 41 38.00 -2.65 -4.40
CA LEU A 41 37.83 -3.21 -3.05
C LEU A 41 36.47 -2.83 -2.43
N GLN A 42 35.58 -2.25 -3.23
CA GLN A 42 34.24 -1.91 -2.78
C GLN A 42 33.48 -3.19 -2.42
N SER A 43 32.78 -3.18 -1.29
CA SER A 43 31.90 -4.28 -0.93
C SER A 43 30.84 -4.49 -2.00
N GLU A 44 30.58 -5.74 -2.38
CA GLU A 44 29.56 -6.11 -3.37
C GLU A 44 28.18 -5.54 -3.03
N ARG A 45 27.90 -5.31 -1.74
CA ARG A 45 26.65 -4.67 -1.28
C ARG A 45 26.45 -3.25 -1.82
N PHE A 46 27.52 -2.52 -2.11
CA PHE A 46 27.48 -1.11 -2.54
C PHE A 46 27.80 -0.92 -4.03
N ARG A 47 28.14 -2.01 -4.73
CA ARG A 47 28.56 -1.97 -6.13
C ARG A 47 27.47 -1.41 -7.04
N GLY A 48 27.82 -0.37 -7.81
CA GLY A 48 26.89 0.32 -8.71
C GLY A 48 25.76 1.07 -8.01
N ARG A 49 25.86 1.29 -6.69
CA ARG A 49 24.86 2.00 -5.88
C ARG A 49 25.37 3.32 -5.32
N THR A 50 26.67 3.54 -5.30
CA THR A 50 27.31 4.72 -4.68
C THR A 50 27.96 5.63 -5.71
N SER A 51 27.93 6.94 -5.47
CA SER A 51 28.72 7.93 -6.22
C SER A 51 29.11 9.11 -5.35
N LEU A 52 30.29 9.68 -5.59
CA LEU A 52 30.67 10.99 -5.08
C LEU A 52 30.31 12.09 -6.09
N PHE A 53 30.28 13.35 -5.64
CA PHE A 53 30.11 14.53 -6.50
C PHE A 53 31.48 15.00 -6.99
N ASN A 54 32.05 14.29 -7.96
CA ASN A 54 33.44 14.47 -8.40
C ASN A 54 33.77 15.91 -8.83
N ASP A 55 32.81 16.63 -9.40
CA ASP A 55 32.89 18.04 -9.78
C ASP A 55 32.95 19.01 -8.58
N GLN A 56 32.55 18.55 -7.38
CA GLN A 56 32.48 19.34 -6.15
C GLN A 56 33.56 18.95 -5.13
N ILE A 57 34.33 17.91 -5.40
CA ILE A 57 35.41 17.45 -4.53
C ILE A 57 36.44 18.57 -4.31
N SER A 58 36.86 19.29 -5.36
CA SER A 58 37.81 20.40 -5.22
C SER A 58 37.29 21.56 -4.35
N ALA A 59 35.97 21.63 -4.12
CA ALA A 59 35.32 22.58 -3.23
C ALA A 59 35.07 22.04 -1.81
N GLY A 60 35.64 20.87 -1.47
CA GLY A 60 35.52 20.28 -0.13
C GLY A 60 34.31 19.36 0.06
N ASN A 61 33.57 19.01 -1.01
CA ASN A 61 32.42 18.11 -0.90
C ASN A 61 32.84 16.63 -1.03
N ALA A 62 32.78 15.90 0.07
CA ALA A 62 33.02 14.45 0.14
C ALA A 62 31.72 13.65 0.34
N SER A 63 30.56 14.25 0.08
CA SER A 63 29.26 13.64 0.30
C SER A 63 29.04 12.44 -0.63
N LEU A 64 28.46 11.38 -0.07
CA LEU A 64 28.16 10.15 -0.78
C LEU A 64 26.69 10.11 -1.16
N GLN A 65 26.40 9.91 -2.43
CA GLN A 65 25.07 9.55 -2.89
C GLN A 65 24.94 8.03 -2.95
N LEU A 66 24.01 7.47 -2.16
CA LEU A 66 23.63 6.06 -2.19
C LEU A 66 22.28 5.92 -2.91
N THR A 67 22.16 4.96 -3.82
CA THR A 67 20.97 4.69 -4.61
C THR A 67 20.47 3.27 -4.40
N LYS A 68 19.22 3.01 -4.78
CA LYS A 68 18.57 1.68 -4.61
C LYS A 68 18.59 1.24 -3.16
N VAL A 69 18.34 2.15 -2.23
CA VAL A 69 18.57 1.93 -0.79
C VAL A 69 17.69 0.80 -0.25
N GLU A 70 18.28 -0.01 0.63
CA GLU A 70 17.67 -1.16 1.29
C GLU A 70 17.80 -1.04 2.81
N VAL A 71 16.96 -1.78 3.55
CA VAL A 71 16.99 -1.79 5.03
C VAL A 71 18.38 -2.15 5.58
N ARG A 72 19.13 -3.02 4.89
CA ARG A 72 20.48 -3.44 5.30
C ARG A 72 21.50 -2.29 5.28
N ASP A 73 21.23 -1.21 4.56
CA ASP A 73 22.09 -0.03 4.54
C ASP A 73 21.90 0.83 5.80
N GLU A 74 20.86 0.61 6.60
CA GLU A 74 20.73 1.27 7.89
C GLU A 74 22.00 1.06 8.74
N GLY A 75 22.54 2.14 9.31
CA GLY A 75 23.75 2.02 10.10
C GLY A 75 24.53 3.31 10.28
N LYS A 76 25.66 3.18 11.00
CA LYS A 76 26.62 4.25 11.22
C LYS A 76 27.69 4.18 10.13
N TYR A 77 27.82 5.25 9.38
CA TYR A 77 28.82 5.46 8.34
C TYR A 77 29.92 6.38 8.86
N LYS A 78 31.14 6.16 8.38
CA LYS A 78 32.32 6.97 8.64
C LYS A 78 32.82 7.50 7.30
N CYS A 79 32.81 8.81 7.17
CA CYS A 79 33.56 9.50 6.12
C CYS A 79 34.93 9.84 6.70
N TYR A 80 35.98 9.36 6.04
CA TYR A 80 37.36 9.73 6.33
C TYR A 80 37.88 10.53 5.14
N THR A 81 38.43 11.70 5.43
CA THR A 81 39.11 12.54 4.45
C THR A 81 40.54 12.78 4.91
N SER A 82 41.50 12.75 3.99
CA SER A 82 42.89 13.13 4.27
C SER A 82 43.36 14.10 3.22
N THR A 83 43.90 15.23 3.69
CA THR A 83 44.60 16.24 2.88
C THR A 83 46.09 16.23 3.22
N ASP A 84 46.89 17.04 2.53
CA ASP A 84 48.34 17.15 2.75
C ASP A 84 48.71 17.67 4.16
N GLY A 85 47.74 18.18 4.94
CA GLY A 85 47.97 18.77 6.26
C GLY A 85 47.25 18.09 7.44
N GLU A 86 46.07 17.49 7.22
CA GLU A 86 45.28 16.89 8.30
C GLU A 86 44.31 15.82 7.76
N SER A 87 43.97 14.85 8.62
CA SER A 87 42.91 13.88 8.32
C SER A 87 41.70 14.12 9.22
N GLN A 88 40.51 14.15 8.63
CA GLN A 88 39.26 14.36 9.34
C GLN A 88 38.38 13.10 9.27
N LYS A 89 37.57 12.90 10.31
CA LYS A 89 36.55 11.85 10.36
C LYS A 89 35.20 12.50 10.69
N SER A 90 34.16 12.12 9.97
CA SER A 90 32.77 12.46 10.32
C SER A 90 31.92 11.20 10.32
N PHE A 91 30.91 11.16 11.19
CA PHE A 91 30.03 10.02 11.32
C PHE A 91 28.60 10.39 10.96
N ILE A 92 27.96 9.53 10.17
CA ILE A 92 26.59 9.75 9.68
C ILE A 92 25.77 8.53 10.07
N ASN A 93 24.67 8.74 10.79
CA ASN A 93 23.71 7.69 11.08
C ASN A 93 22.63 7.72 10.00
N LEU A 94 22.62 6.69 9.15
CA LEU A 94 21.58 6.48 8.15
C LEU A 94 20.44 5.67 8.77
N LYS A 95 19.23 6.22 8.77
CA LYS A 95 18.00 5.53 9.19
C LYS A 95 17.09 5.31 8.00
N ILE A 96 16.63 4.08 7.82
CA ILE A 96 15.73 3.68 6.73
C ILE A 96 14.30 3.62 7.27
N ARG A 97 13.34 4.02 6.44
CA ARG A 97 11.91 3.95 6.74
C ARG A 97 11.14 3.51 5.51
N ALA A 98 10.12 2.69 5.70
CA ALA A 98 9.13 2.38 4.69
C ALA A 98 7.75 2.54 5.36
N PRO A 99 6.99 3.59 5.00
CA PRO A 99 5.76 3.96 5.70
C PRO A 99 4.61 3.03 5.33
N VAL A 100 3.54 3.07 6.13
CA VAL A 100 2.29 2.37 5.84
C VAL A 100 1.55 3.12 4.74
N ARG A 101 1.64 2.65 3.49
CA ARG A 101 1.03 3.35 2.33
C ARG A 101 -0.36 2.86 1.98
N LYS A 102 -0.54 1.54 2.00
CA LYS A 102 -1.80 0.89 1.63
C LYS A 102 -2.18 -0.09 2.73
N VAL A 103 -3.43 -0.02 3.16
CA VAL A 103 -4.02 -0.99 4.08
C VAL A 103 -5.22 -1.56 3.37
N ASN A 104 -5.18 -2.86 3.09
CA ASN A 104 -6.31 -3.57 2.49
C ASN A 104 -7.17 -4.11 3.62
N ILE A 105 -8.49 -3.95 3.50
CA ILE A 105 -9.47 -4.58 4.38
C ILE A 105 -10.54 -5.24 3.52
N GLN A 106 -10.87 -6.49 3.82
CA GLN A 106 -11.86 -7.26 3.06
C GLN A 106 -12.50 -8.31 3.96
N GLN A 107 -13.71 -8.74 3.60
CA GLN A 107 -14.41 -9.81 4.30
C GLN A 107 -14.63 -11.03 3.41
N VAL A 108 -14.35 -12.21 3.96
CA VAL A 108 -14.69 -13.50 3.34
C VAL A 108 -15.43 -14.35 4.36
N GLY A 109 -16.69 -14.67 4.08
CA GLY A 109 -17.56 -15.34 5.05
C GLY A 109 -17.73 -14.49 6.32
N ASN A 110 -17.38 -15.04 7.48
CA ASN A 110 -17.41 -14.35 8.77
C ASN A 110 -16.03 -13.82 9.21
N ILE A 111 -15.02 -13.84 8.33
CA ILE A 111 -13.66 -13.43 8.65
C ILE A 111 -13.32 -12.14 7.91
N ILE A 112 -12.99 -11.10 8.67
CA ILE A 112 -12.45 -9.84 8.13
C ILE A 112 -10.94 -9.93 8.20
N THR A 113 -10.28 -9.69 7.07
CA THR A 113 -8.82 -9.68 6.98
C THR A 113 -8.33 -8.29 6.65
N CYS A 114 -7.38 -7.80 7.44
CA CYS A 114 -6.66 -6.56 7.21
C CYS A 114 -5.19 -6.86 6.93
N SER A 115 -4.58 -6.22 5.92
CA SER A 115 -3.19 -6.46 5.56
C SER A 115 -2.47 -5.25 4.98
N SER A 116 -1.15 -5.24 5.17
CA SER A 116 -0.24 -4.28 4.56
C SER A 116 1.15 -4.90 4.39
N GLU A 117 1.93 -4.38 3.44
CA GLU A 117 3.20 -4.98 3.03
C GLU A 117 4.31 -3.94 2.89
N GLY A 118 5.55 -4.40 3.07
CA GLY A 118 6.75 -3.62 2.81
C GLY A 118 7.00 -2.47 3.78
N ILE A 119 6.62 -2.64 5.05
CA ILE A 119 6.74 -1.62 6.10
C ILE A 119 8.07 -1.76 6.84
N TYR A 120 8.67 -0.65 7.25
CA TYR A 120 9.84 -0.64 8.14
C TYR A 120 9.90 0.66 8.95
N PRO A 121 10.09 0.62 10.28
CA PRO A 121 10.37 -0.55 11.12
C PRO A 121 9.12 -1.43 11.36
N GLU A 122 9.24 -2.44 12.22
CA GLU A 122 8.15 -3.36 12.57
C GLU A 122 6.85 -2.61 12.94
N PRO A 123 5.71 -2.92 12.28
CA PRO A 123 4.44 -2.25 12.55
C PRO A 123 3.61 -2.94 13.62
N GLU A 124 2.70 -2.16 14.21
CA GLU A 124 1.65 -2.63 15.11
C GLU A 124 0.28 -2.54 14.42
N LEU A 125 -0.67 -3.36 14.87
CA LEU A 125 -2.05 -3.37 14.38
C LEU A 125 -3.04 -3.36 15.54
N ALA A 126 -4.00 -2.44 15.48
CA ALA A 126 -5.11 -2.36 16.41
C ALA A 126 -6.46 -2.43 15.66
N TRP A 127 -7.39 -3.24 16.18
CA TRP A 127 -8.77 -3.28 15.70
C TRP A 127 -9.65 -2.35 16.53
N SER A 128 -10.66 -1.76 15.90
CA SER A 128 -11.73 -1.00 16.55
C SER A 128 -13.04 -1.18 15.80
N THR A 129 -14.17 -1.05 16.50
CA THR A 129 -15.53 -1.15 15.94
C THR A 129 -16.44 -0.14 16.65
N SER A 130 -17.54 0.29 16.01
CA SER A 130 -18.52 1.21 16.62
C SER A 130 -19.28 0.64 17.81
N SER A 131 -19.49 -0.68 17.89
CA SER A 131 -20.15 -1.26 19.06
C SER A 131 -19.18 -1.33 20.23
N SER A 132 -19.45 -0.56 21.29
CA SER A 132 -18.62 -0.42 22.51
C SER A 132 -18.50 -1.68 23.38
N SER A 133 -18.69 -2.89 22.83
CA SER A 133 -18.54 -4.10 23.62
C SER A 133 -17.06 -4.45 23.78
N ASN A 134 -16.63 -4.65 25.02
CA ASN A 134 -15.40 -5.35 25.43
C ASN A 134 -15.43 -6.82 24.99
N SER A 135 -15.81 -7.10 23.75
CA SER A 135 -15.67 -8.42 23.17
C SER A 135 -14.20 -8.60 22.86
N THR A 136 -13.55 -9.54 23.55
CA THR A 136 -12.29 -10.16 23.14
C THR A 136 -12.48 -10.72 21.75
N SER A 137 -12.31 -9.83 20.78
CA SER A 137 -12.37 -10.15 19.38
C SER A 137 -11.25 -11.15 19.13
N ASN A 138 -11.62 -12.37 18.77
CA ASN A 138 -10.66 -13.42 18.41
C ASN A 138 -9.92 -12.95 17.16
N THR A 139 -8.82 -12.25 17.41
CA THR A 139 -7.97 -11.66 16.39
C THR A 139 -6.69 -12.46 16.31
N THR A 140 -6.29 -12.79 15.09
CA THR A 140 -5.03 -13.48 14.84
C THR A 140 -4.16 -12.56 14.02
N THR A 141 -3.13 -11.99 14.62
CA THR A 141 -2.18 -11.11 13.95
C THR A 141 -0.91 -11.86 13.63
N THR A 142 -0.48 -11.78 12.37
CA THR A 142 0.74 -12.36 11.85
C THR A 142 1.63 -11.24 11.32
N VAL A 143 2.85 -11.18 11.82
CA VAL A 143 3.90 -10.27 11.33
C VAL A 143 4.99 -11.14 10.73
N ARG A 144 5.35 -10.88 9.47
CA ARG A 144 6.38 -11.63 8.75
C ARG A 144 7.41 -10.67 8.18
N GLN A 145 8.68 -11.02 8.36
CA GLN A 145 9.79 -10.30 7.76
C GLN A 145 10.16 -10.93 6.41
N THR A 146 10.36 -10.08 5.41
CA THR A 146 10.80 -10.46 4.06
C THR A 146 12.32 -10.63 3.99
N GLU A 147 12.85 -11.20 2.91
CA GLU A 147 14.31 -11.31 2.68
C GLU A 147 15.02 -9.95 2.64
N ARG A 148 14.28 -8.90 2.24
CA ARG A 148 14.71 -7.50 2.21
C ARG A 148 14.57 -6.80 3.58
N LEU A 149 14.24 -7.55 4.62
CA LEU A 149 14.06 -7.10 6.00
C LEU A 149 12.86 -6.14 6.22
N LEU A 150 12.01 -5.96 5.22
CA LEU A 150 10.73 -5.26 5.35
C LEU A 150 9.68 -6.17 5.99
N TYR A 151 8.66 -5.60 6.62
CA TYR A 151 7.58 -6.30 7.31
C TYR A 151 6.29 -6.31 6.51
N ASN A 152 5.67 -7.49 6.44
CA ASN A 152 4.29 -7.69 6.00
C ASN A 152 3.46 -8.07 7.23
N ILE A 153 2.35 -7.37 7.42
CA ILE A 153 1.45 -7.59 8.55
C ILE A 153 0.07 -7.97 8.02
N SER A 154 -0.53 -8.97 8.65
CA SER A 154 -1.90 -9.37 8.37
C SER A 154 -2.59 -9.74 9.68
N SER A 155 -3.82 -9.29 9.87
CA SER A 155 -4.65 -9.70 10.99
C SER A 155 -6.02 -10.13 10.49
N SER A 156 -6.55 -11.18 11.10
CA SER A 156 -7.89 -11.68 10.82
C SER A 156 -8.75 -11.56 12.07
N LEU A 157 -9.98 -11.06 11.89
CA LEU A 157 -11.00 -10.88 12.91
C LEU A 157 -12.20 -11.77 12.57
N ILE A 158 -12.60 -12.65 13.49
CA ILE A 158 -13.81 -13.46 13.35
C ILE A 158 -14.99 -12.67 13.91
N VAL A 159 -16.02 -12.50 13.09
CA VAL A 159 -17.24 -11.77 13.45
C VAL A 159 -18.35 -12.76 13.81
N SER A 160 -18.94 -12.58 14.99
CA SER A 160 -19.97 -13.48 15.54
C SER A 160 -21.40 -13.13 15.11
N ASP A 161 -21.64 -11.89 14.68
CA ASP A 161 -22.97 -11.38 14.34
C ASP A 161 -22.97 -10.78 12.93
N SER A 162 -23.98 -11.11 12.13
CA SER A 162 -24.19 -10.55 10.78
C SER A 162 -24.99 -9.25 10.86
N GLY A 163 -24.84 -8.49 11.95
CA GLY A 163 -25.50 -7.21 12.14
C GLY A 163 -25.24 -6.30 10.95
N THR A 164 -26.31 -5.93 10.26
CA THR A 164 -26.29 -4.86 9.27
C THR A 164 -26.01 -3.55 9.99
N ASP A 165 -25.27 -2.63 9.36
CA ASP A 165 -24.93 -1.31 9.91
C ASP A 165 -23.82 -1.32 10.98
N GLN A 166 -22.84 -2.22 10.83
CA GLN A 166 -21.62 -2.23 11.64
C GLN A 166 -20.38 -1.89 10.81
N ASP A 167 -19.46 -1.15 11.40
CA ASP A 167 -18.14 -0.85 10.85
C ASP A 167 -17.01 -1.54 11.62
N TYR A 168 -16.02 -2.01 10.88
CA TYR A 168 -14.80 -2.62 11.40
C TYR A 168 -13.61 -1.85 10.90
N SER A 169 -12.81 -1.34 11.82
CA SER A 169 -11.63 -0.56 11.52
C SER A 169 -10.39 -1.33 11.96
N CYS A 170 -9.41 -1.44 11.07
CA CYS A 170 -8.05 -1.82 11.44
C CYS A 170 -7.12 -0.63 11.26
N THR A 171 -6.24 -0.43 12.23
CA THR A 171 -5.28 0.66 12.24
C THR A 171 -3.89 0.07 12.30
N ILE A 172 -3.12 0.26 11.23
CA ILE A 172 -1.72 -0.17 11.16
C ILE A 172 -0.85 1.06 11.41
N SER A 173 0.04 0.96 12.38
CA SER A 173 0.89 2.06 12.78
C SER A 173 2.34 1.67 12.98
N THR A 174 3.21 2.63 12.71
CA THR A 174 4.58 2.71 13.19
C THR A 174 4.68 3.93 14.11
N HIS A 175 5.81 4.10 14.80
CA HIS A 175 6.08 5.26 15.65
C HIS A 175 6.00 6.65 14.96
N ARG A 176 5.89 6.74 13.61
CA ARG A 176 5.84 8.01 12.85
C ARG A 176 4.68 8.14 11.89
N ASN A 177 4.10 7.04 11.45
CA ASN A 177 3.04 7.05 10.45
C ASN A 177 2.03 5.94 10.78
N ARG A 178 0.76 6.22 10.49
CA ARG A 178 -0.36 5.34 10.74
C ARG A 178 -1.31 5.45 9.57
N LYS A 179 -1.97 4.34 9.23
CA LYS A 179 -3.06 4.34 8.27
C LYS A 179 -4.18 3.44 8.78
N ARG A 180 -5.40 3.97 8.76
CA ARG A 180 -6.61 3.26 9.18
C ARG A 180 -7.37 2.78 7.94
N ALA A 181 -7.82 1.54 7.96
CA ALA A 181 -8.80 1.05 6.99
C ALA A 181 -10.10 0.67 7.71
N THR A 182 -11.23 1.11 7.18
CA THR A 182 -12.56 0.87 7.75
C THR A 182 -13.46 0.22 6.71
N LEU A 183 -14.04 -0.92 7.07
CA LEU A 183 -15.04 -1.63 6.29
C LEU A 183 -16.43 -1.33 6.84
N PHE A 184 -17.30 -0.79 5.98
CA PHE A 184 -18.70 -0.47 6.25
C PHE A 184 -19.60 -1.51 5.60
N LYS A 185 -20.57 -2.01 6.37
CA LYS A 185 -21.58 -2.96 5.90
C LYS A 185 -22.98 -2.37 5.91
N PRO A 186 -23.37 -1.70 4.83
CA PRO A 186 -24.74 -1.21 4.69
C PRO A 186 -25.73 -2.38 4.55
N ALA A 187 -27.00 -2.11 4.81
CA ALA A 187 -28.07 -3.04 4.50
C ALA A 187 -28.16 -3.30 2.99
N SER A 188 -28.59 -4.50 2.59
CA SER A 188 -28.80 -4.85 1.18
C SER A 188 -29.75 -3.83 0.53
N VAL A 189 -29.36 -3.32 -0.64
CA VAL A 189 -30.15 -2.33 -1.37
C VAL A 189 -30.97 -3.04 -2.43
N CYS A 190 -32.29 -2.99 -2.27
CA CYS A 190 -33.22 -3.47 -3.30
C CYS A 190 -33.47 -2.36 -4.32
N TRP A 191 -33.39 -2.66 -5.60
CA TRP A 191 -33.69 -1.70 -6.67
C TRP A 191 -34.97 -2.09 -7.43
N SER A 192 -35.81 -1.09 -7.71
CA SER A 192 -37.09 -1.24 -8.41
C SER A 192 -37.30 -0.27 -9.58
N ASN A 193 -36.36 0.66 -9.80
CA ASN A 193 -36.50 1.80 -10.72
C ASN A 193 -35.47 1.75 -11.85
N THR A 194 -35.59 2.64 -12.84
CA THR A 194 -34.60 2.86 -13.91
C THR A 194 -33.23 3.28 -13.39
N GLU A 195 -33.15 3.87 -12.19
CA GLU A 195 -31.91 4.39 -11.60
C GLU A 195 -31.76 3.92 -10.15
N THR A 196 -30.51 3.73 -9.73
CA THR A 196 -30.16 3.33 -8.37
C THR A 196 -28.87 4.03 -7.95
N THR A 197 -28.87 4.62 -6.76
CA THR A 197 -27.68 5.25 -6.18
C THR A 197 -27.14 4.38 -5.06
N ILE A 198 -25.88 3.97 -5.20
CA ILE A 198 -25.15 3.18 -4.22
C ILE A 198 -24.26 4.13 -3.42
N LEU A 199 -24.44 4.11 -2.10
CA LEU A 199 -23.74 5.04 -1.21
C LEU A 199 -22.31 4.56 -0.93
N CYS A 200 -21.37 5.48 -1.09
CA CYS A 200 -20.01 5.29 -0.58
C CYS A 200 -19.96 5.66 0.92
N PRO A 201 -18.98 5.20 1.71
CA PRO A 201 -18.89 5.55 3.11
C PRO A 201 -18.83 7.07 3.34
N PRO A 202 -19.39 7.58 4.45
CA PRO A 202 -19.27 8.98 4.80
C PRO A 202 -17.80 9.37 4.98
N SER A 203 -17.42 10.50 4.37
CA SER A 203 -16.09 11.05 4.49
C SER A 203 -16.16 12.52 4.89
N ASP A 204 -15.63 12.84 6.07
CA ASP A 204 -15.47 14.22 6.54
C ASP A 204 -14.28 14.93 5.89
N THR A 205 -13.41 14.17 5.20
CA THR A 205 -12.21 14.65 4.50
C THR A 205 -12.31 14.35 3.00
N SER A 206 -11.60 15.15 2.19
CA SER A 206 -11.43 14.88 0.77
C SER A 206 -10.49 13.69 0.55
N PHE A 207 -10.93 12.71 -0.22
CA PHE A 207 -10.13 11.55 -0.63
C PHE A 207 -9.35 11.85 -1.91
N SER A 208 -8.15 11.28 -2.05
CA SER A 208 -7.32 11.45 -3.25
C SER A 208 -7.55 10.36 -4.30
N TYR A 209 -8.19 9.26 -3.89
CA TYR A 209 -8.48 8.12 -4.73
C TYR A 209 -9.87 7.56 -4.43
N LEU A 210 -10.61 7.23 -5.48
CA LEU A 210 -11.88 6.51 -5.44
C LEU A 210 -11.87 5.43 -6.51
N ILE A 211 -12.40 4.26 -6.15
CA ILE A 211 -12.72 3.22 -7.12
C ILE A 211 -13.99 2.47 -6.71
N TRP A 212 -14.82 2.19 -7.72
CA TRP A 212 -15.93 1.25 -7.59
C TRP A 212 -15.60 -0.05 -8.32
N ARG A 213 -15.94 -1.17 -7.69
CA ARG A 213 -15.81 -2.51 -8.29
C ARG A 213 -17.11 -3.29 -8.19
N PHE A 214 -17.42 -4.07 -9.22
CA PHE A 214 -18.47 -5.08 -9.23
C PHE A 214 -17.86 -6.47 -8.99
N ASN A 215 -18.48 -7.24 -8.09
CA ASN A 215 -18.07 -8.58 -7.69
C ASN A 215 -16.56 -8.68 -7.38
N HIS A 216 -16.05 -7.69 -6.65
CA HIS A 216 -14.66 -7.53 -6.19
C HIS A 216 -13.58 -7.44 -7.28
N SER A 217 -13.90 -7.63 -8.56
CA SER A 217 -12.90 -7.80 -9.62
C SER A 217 -13.05 -6.80 -10.78
N GLN A 218 -14.28 -6.51 -11.19
CA GLN A 218 -14.52 -5.65 -12.35
C GLN A 218 -14.58 -4.19 -11.93
N SER A 219 -13.62 -3.38 -12.36
CA SER A 219 -13.65 -1.93 -12.13
C SER A 219 -14.82 -1.31 -12.88
N ILE A 220 -15.55 -0.41 -12.22
CA ILE A 220 -16.68 0.35 -12.79
C ILE A 220 -16.22 1.77 -13.09
N VAL A 221 -15.79 2.49 -12.05
CA VAL A 221 -15.25 3.85 -12.15
C VAL A 221 -14.00 4.00 -11.30
N THR A 222 -13.10 4.90 -11.69
CA THR A 222 -11.98 5.34 -10.86
C THR A 222 -11.82 6.86 -10.94
N ARG A 223 -11.40 7.47 -9.84
CA ARG A 223 -10.99 8.87 -9.75
C ARG A 223 -9.66 8.95 -9.01
N SER A 224 -8.72 9.72 -9.53
CA SER A 224 -7.40 9.89 -8.93
C SER A 224 -6.92 11.32 -9.06
N GLY A 225 -6.42 11.89 -7.97
CA GLY A 225 -5.91 13.26 -7.94
C GLY A 225 -6.93 14.26 -7.40
N ALA A 226 -6.62 15.55 -7.55
CA ALA A 226 -7.45 16.65 -7.03
C ALA A 226 -8.61 17.02 -7.98
N ASP A 227 -8.63 16.47 -9.20
CA ASP A 227 -9.69 16.71 -10.16
C ASP A 227 -10.92 15.82 -9.84
N ILE A 228 -12.11 16.36 -10.05
CA ILE A 228 -13.39 15.68 -9.84
C ILE A 228 -13.69 14.70 -10.99
N SER A 229 -12.96 14.82 -12.11
CA SER A 229 -13.10 13.92 -13.26
C SER A 229 -12.85 12.45 -12.89
N TYR A 230 -13.71 11.58 -13.39
CA TYR A 230 -13.63 10.13 -13.19
C TYR A 230 -13.57 9.42 -14.54
N THR A 231 -12.91 8.26 -14.55
CA THR A 231 -12.84 7.37 -15.70
C THR A 231 -13.81 6.21 -15.50
N VAL A 232 -14.65 5.95 -16.50
CA VAL A 232 -15.54 4.78 -16.54
C VAL A 232 -14.84 3.67 -17.33
N TYR A 233 -14.90 2.43 -16.82
CA TYR A 233 -14.30 1.27 -17.46
C TYR A 233 -15.24 0.62 -18.47
N ALA A 234 -14.65 -0.11 -19.42
CA ALA A 234 -15.36 -0.81 -20.47
C ALA A 234 -16.46 -1.75 -19.94
N GLY A 235 -17.65 -1.62 -20.53
CA GLY A 235 -18.85 -2.39 -20.17
C GLY A 235 -19.79 -1.66 -19.21
N TRP A 236 -19.37 -0.53 -18.64
CA TRP A 236 -20.17 0.25 -17.69
C TRP A 236 -20.59 1.63 -18.20
N GLU A 237 -20.13 2.04 -19.39
CA GLU A 237 -20.33 3.40 -19.91
C GLU A 237 -21.81 3.77 -20.09
N GLN A 238 -22.65 2.81 -20.47
CA GLN A 238 -24.09 3.03 -20.63
C GLN A 238 -24.83 3.08 -19.28
N HIS A 239 -24.34 2.33 -18.29
CA HIS A 239 -24.99 2.16 -16.99
C HIS A 239 -24.55 3.22 -15.98
N VAL A 240 -23.34 3.77 -16.07
CA VAL A 240 -22.88 4.83 -15.17
C VAL A 240 -23.53 6.15 -15.58
N LYS A 241 -24.39 6.68 -14.72
CA LYS A 241 -25.00 8.00 -14.91
C LYS A 241 -24.12 9.12 -14.38
N HIS A 242 -23.63 8.98 -13.15
CA HIS A 242 -22.85 10.00 -12.45
C HIS A 242 -22.19 9.44 -11.19
N VAL A 243 -21.10 10.07 -10.77
CA VAL A 243 -20.42 9.86 -9.48
C VAL A 243 -20.44 11.16 -8.68
N SER A 244 -21.05 11.14 -7.49
CA SER A 244 -21.18 12.33 -6.64
C SER A 244 -19.82 12.82 -6.11
N GLU A 245 -19.81 14.02 -5.54
CA GLU A 245 -18.62 14.57 -4.86
C GLU A 245 -18.17 13.66 -3.71
N SER A 246 -19.12 13.09 -2.96
CA SER A 246 -18.89 12.10 -1.90
C SER A 246 -18.45 10.72 -2.41
N GLY A 247 -18.41 10.51 -3.73
CA GLY A 247 -18.02 9.25 -4.37
C GLY A 247 -19.14 8.23 -4.53
N SER A 248 -20.39 8.57 -4.21
CA SER A 248 -21.54 7.69 -4.42
C SER A 248 -21.81 7.50 -5.91
N LEU A 249 -22.16 6.27 -6.30
CA LEU A 249 -22.32 5.88 -7.70
C LEU A 249 -23.80 5.80 -8.04
N THR A 250 -24.23 6.55 -9.06
CA THR A 250 -25.57 6.42 -9.65
C THR A 250 -25.50 5.61 -10.94
N LEU A 251 -26.21 4.50 -10.94
CA LEU A 251 -26.37 3.60 -12.07
C LEU A 251 -27.77 3.73 -12.68
N ARG A 252 -27.89 3.37 -13.95
CA ARG A 252 -29.14 3.31 -14.71
C ARG A 252 -29.23 2.07 -15.57
N ASP A 253 -30.46 1.73 -15.96
CA ASP A 253 -30.77 0.68 -16.93
C ASP A 253 -30.13 -0.67 -16.57
N LEU A 254 -30.15 -1.00 -15.28
CA LEU A 254 -29.63 -2.26 -14.78
C LEU A 254 -30.52 -3.43 -15.21
N THR A 255 -29.97 -4.64 -15.17
CA THR A 255 -30.64 -5.91 -15.51
C THR A 255 -30.34 -6.93 -14.42
N ALA A 256 -30.95 -8.13 -14.51
CA ALA A 256 -30.66 -9.22 -13.58
C ALA A 256 -29.16 -9.61 -13.53
N ASP A 257 -28.42 -9.42 -14.62
CA ASP A 257 -26.97 -9.71 -14.68
C ASP A 257 -26.13 -8.74 -13.82
N HIS A 258 -26.73 -7.63 -13.39
CA HIS A 258 -26.08 -6.62 -12.55
C HIS A 258 -26.36 -6.82 -11.05
N GLU A 259 -27.03 -7.91 -10.67
CA GLU A 259 -27.13 -8.32 -9.27
C GLU A 259 -25.76 -8.78 -8.73
N GLY A 260 -25.41 -8.32 -7.54
CA GLY A 260 -24.12 -8.67 -6.95
C GLY A 260 -23.61 -7.65 -5.96
N ILE A 261 -22.30 -7.70 -5.71
CA ILE A 261 -21.62 -6.89 -4.70
C ILE A 261 -20.92 -5.72 -5.37
N TYR A 262 -21.26 -4.51 -4.94
CA TYR A 262 -20.65 -3.26 -5.38
C TYR A 262 -19.78 -2.70 -4.26
N THR A 263 -18.48 -2.69 -4.49
CA THR A 263 -17.48 -2.23 -3.53
C THR A 263 -17.06 -0.80 -3.84
N CYS A 264 -17.27 0.12 -2.90
CA CYS A 264 -16.65 1.45 -2.95
C CYS A 264 -15.37 1.45 -2.12
N GLU A 265 -14.27 1.99 -2.66
CA GLU A 265 -13.03 2.21 -1.91
C GLU A 265 -12.61 3.67 -2.06
N LEU A 266 -12.62 4.42 -0.95
CA LEU A 266 -12.04 5.75 -0.82
C LEU A 266 -10.69 5.63 -0.13
N SER A 267 -9.65 6.30 -0.62
CA SER A 267 -8.34 6.29 0.03
C SER A 267 -7.67 7.65 -0.01
N ASP A 268 -6.98 7.98 1.08
CA ASP A 268 -6.06 9.11 1.19
C ASP A 268 -4.75 8.71 1.89
N ALA A 269 -4.00 9.66 2.44
CA ALA A 269 -2.74 9.37 3.13
C ALA A 269 -2.93 8.61 4.47
N GLU A 270 -4.02 8.88 5.18
CA GLU A 270 -4.24 8.45 6.56
C GLU A 270 -5.38 7.42 6.68
N GLU A 271 -6.32 7.42 5.74
CA GLU A 271 -7.51 6.57 5.77
C GLU A 271 -7.73 5.77 4.48
N THR A 272 -8.44 4.66 4.61
CA THR A 272 -9.04 3.90 3.52
C THR A 272 -10.42 3.44 3.98
N LYS A 273 -11.47 3.90 3.32
CA LYS A 273 -12.85 3.54 3.67
C LYS A 273 -13.42 2.67 2.58
N VAL A 274 -13.97 1.52 2.96
CA VAL A 274 -14.49 0.52 2.04
C VAL A 274 -15.94 0.25 2.40
N SER A 275 -16.88 0.30 1.44
CA SER A 275 -18.22 -0.27 1.63
C SER A 275 -18.46 -1.43 0.68
N GLU A 276 -19.12 -2.47 1.16
CA GLU A 276 -19.59 -3.59 0.34
C GLU A 276 -21.12 -3.57 0.29
N ASN A 277 -21.67 -3.22 -0.87
CA ASN A 277 -23.11 -3.04 -1.05
C ASN A 277 -23.65 -4.21 -1.87
N GLU A 278 -24.52 -5.02 -1.27
CA GLU A 278 -25.23 -6.06 -2.01
C GLU A 278 -26.48 -5.47 -2.68
N ILE A 279 -26.54 -5.54 -4.01
CA ILE A 279 -27.66 -5.04 -4.82
C ILE A 279 -28.48 -6.21 -5.35
N ARG A 280 -29.79 -6.18 -5.11
CA ARG A 280 -30.74 -7.21 -5.58
C ARG A 280 -31.94 -6.58 -6.28
N MET A 281 -32.43 -7.20 -7.35
CA MET A 281 -33.62 -6.75 -8.06
C MET A 281 -34.88 -7.05 -7.23
N MET A 282 -35.82 -6.11 -7.20
CA MET A 282 -37.12 -6.38 -6.61
C MET A 282 -37.86 -7.44 -7.43
N PRO A 283 -38.48 -8.45 -6.79
CA PRO A 283 -39.35 -9.37 -7.49
C PRO A 283 -40.48 -8.60 -8.17
N THR A 284 -40.64 -8.76 -9.47
CA THR A 284 -41.82 -8.26 -10.17
C THR A 284 -43.03 -9.07 -9.72
N ASP A 285 -43.90 -8.49 -8.89
CA ASP A 285 -45.18 -9.09 -8.55
C ASP A 285 -46.00 -9.32 -9.83
N GLY A 286 -46.19 -10.58 -10.22
CA GLY A 286 -47.07 -10.94 -11.32
C GLY A 286 -46.59 -12.05 -12.25
N ALA A 287 -46.36 -13.24 -11.71
CA ALA A 287 -46.55 -14.46 -12.49
C ALA A 287 -47.31 -15.47 -11.64
N THR A 288 -48.64 -15.39 -11.68
CA THR A 288 -49.53 -16.47 -11.28
C THR A 288 -49.08 -17.72 -12.04
N LYS A 289 -48.33 -18.60 -11.37
CA LYS A 289 -48.00 -19.93 -11.91
C LYS A 289 -49.32 -20.68 -12.04
N LYS A 290 -49.86 -20.68 -13.26
CA LYS A 290 -50.87 -21.64 -13.67
C LYS A 290 -50.17 -23.00 -13.62
N ASN A 291 -50.57 -23.83 -12.66
CA ASN A 291 -50.21 -25.23 -12.63
C ASN A 291 -50.66 -25.85 -13.95
N ASP A 292 -49.70 -26.33 -14.74
CA ASP A 292 -49.94 -27.48 -15.59
C ASP A 292 -48.77 -28.45 -15.40
N GLY A 293 -49.12 -29.65 -14.95
CA GLY A 293 -48.17 -30.68 -14.64
C GLY A 293 -47.82 -31.45 -15.89
N THR A 294 -46.53 -31.64 -16.15
CA THR A 294 -46.08 -32.86 -16.84
C THR A 294 -44.65 -33.17 -16.43
N GLN A 295 -44.48 -34.35 -15.85
CA GLN A 295 -43.20 -34.97 -15.51
C GLN A 295 -42.45 -35.43 -16.76
N ASN A 296 -41.12 -35.26 -16.72
CA ASN A 296 -40.07 -36.24 -17.04
C ASN A 296 -38.97 -35.67 -17.94
N SER A 297 -37.74 -35.72 -17.43
CA SER A 297 -36.67 -36.54 -17.99
C SER A 297 -35.30 -35.95 -17.64
N THR A 298 -34.53 -36.76 -16.94
CA THR A 298 -33.11 -36.62 -16.64
C THR A 298 -32.28 -36.45 -17.91
N HIS A 299 -31.36 -35.48 -17.93
CA HIS A 299 -30.17 -35.54 -18.78
C HIS A 299 -28.95 -35.05 -18.01
N LEU A 300 -28.03 -35.97 -17.73
CA LEU A 300 -26.66 -35.68 -17.31
C LEU A 300 -25.93 -34.97 -18.47
N GLY A 301 -25.18 -33.92 -18.14
CA GLY A 301 -24.26 -33.22 -19.04
C GLY A 301 -23.09 -32.64 -18.24
N ALA A 302 -21.88 -33.03 -18.61
CA ALA A 302 -20.64 -32.88 -17.87
C ALA A 302 -20.19 -31.42 -17.67
N ILE A 303 -19.66 -31.11 -16.48
CA ILE A 303 -18.93 -29.87 -16.20
C ILE A 303 -17.45 -30.10 -16.50
N ALA A 304 -16.95 -29.47 -17.56
CA ALA A 304 -15.52 -29.35 -17.82
C ALA A 304 -14.96 -28.19 -16.97
N ALA A 305 -14.10 -28.51 -16.00
CA ALA A 305 -13.35 -27.52 -15.24
C ALA A 305 -12.15 -27.05 -16.08
N ALA A 306 -12.18 -25.79 -16.51
CA ALA A 306 -11.01 -25.10 -17.05
C ALA A 306 -10.49 -24.12 -15.98
N SER A 307 -9.51 -24.59 -15.20
CA SER A 307 -8.71 -23.74 -14.32
C SER A 307 -7.65 -23.02 -15.14
N LEU A 308 -7.79 -21.70 -15.31
CA LEU A 308 -6.71 -20.82 -15.74
C LEU A 308 -6.34 -19.90 -14.57
N CYS A 309 -5.21 -20.22 -13.93
CA CYS A 309 -4.53 -19.33 -13.00
C CYS A 309 -4.02 -18.10 -13.77
N PHE A 310 -4.72 -16.98 -13.65
CA PHE A 310 -4.12 -15.67 -13.89
C PHE A 310 -3.48 -15.19 -12.59
N THR A 311 -2.18 -15.40 -12.44
CA THR A 311 -1.38 -14.68 -11.45
C THR A 311 -1.24 -13.24 -11.91
N ALA A 312 -2.08 -12.34 -11.39
CA ALA A 312 -1.88 -10.91 -11.53
C ALA A 312 -0.68 -10.51 -10.66
N LEU A 313 0.45 -10.22 -11.31
CA LEU A 313 1.62 -9.64 -10.68
C LEU A 313 1.30 -8.16 -10.37
N LEU A 314 0.72 -7.90 -9.20
CA LEU A 314 0.59 -6.53 -8.69
C LEU A 314 1.97 -6.11 -8.17
N CYS A 315 2.73 -5.42 -9.02
CA CYS A 315 3.90 -4.65 -8.61
C CYS A 315 3.44 -3.51 -7.67
N LEU A 316 3.32 -3.80 -6.38
CA LEU A 316 3.24 -2.77 -5.36
C LEU A 316 4.60 -2.06 -5.33
N ILE A 317 4.63 -0.81 -5.80
CA ILE A 317 5.83 0.02 -5.68
C ILE A 317 5.98 0.37 -4.19
N LEU A 318 6.77 -0.42 -3.48
CA LEU A 318 7.25 -0.11 -2.14
C LEU A 318 8.25 1.03 -2.27
N TYR A 319 7.97 2.14 -1.59
CA TYR A 319 8.89 3.26 -1.50
C TYR A 319 9.43 3.32 -0.08
N SER A 320 10.74 3.17 0.05
CA SER A 320 11.47 3.36 1.29
C SER A 320 12.23 4.67 1.19
N TYR A 321 12.11 5.52 2.21
CA TYR A 321 12.86 6.75 2.34
C TYR A 321 13.90 6.67 3.44
N CYS A 322 15.05 7.32 3.24
CA CYS A 322 16.06 7.43 4.29
C CYS A 322 16.10 8.82 4.87
N THR A 323 16.52 8.89 6.13
CA THR A 323 16.96 10.14 6.76
C THR A 323 18.35 9.94 7.33
N ALA A 324 19.27 10.86 6.98
CA ALA A 324 20.63 10.86 7.49
C ALA A 324 20.77 11.94 8.58
N THR A 325 21.43 11.60 9.69
CA THR A 325 21.81 12.56 10.73
C THR A 325 23.33 12.54 10.92
N VAL A 326 23.94 13.72 11.02
CA VAL A 326 25.41 13.87 11.11
C VAL A 326 25.81 14.09 12.56
N GLU A 327 26.83 13.38 12.99
CA GLU A 327 27.53 13.59 14.24
C GLU A 327 29.02 13.81 13.92
N VAL A 328 29.50 15.03 14.14
CA VAL A 328 30.89 15.41 13.87
C VAL A 328 31.71 15.16 15.13
N GLN A 329 32.77 14.37 15.01
CA GLN A 329 33.76 14.18 16.07
C GLN A 329 35.08 14.75 15.55
N LYS A 330 35.58 15.79 16.22
CA LYS A 330 36.90 16.40 15.96
C LYS A 330 37.92 15.83 16.92
#